data_AF-D3Z643-F1
#
_entry.id   AF-D3Z643-F1
#
_cell.length_a   1.000
_cell.length_b   1.000
_cell.length_c   1.000
_cell.angle_alpha   90.00
_cell.angle_beta   90.00
_cell.angle_gamma   90.00
#
_symmetry.space_group_name_H-M   'P 1'
#
loop_
_entity.id
_entity.type
_entity.pdbx_description
1 polymer ?
#
loop_
_entity_poly.entity_id
_entity_poly.type
_entity_poly.pdbx_seq_one_letter_code
_entity_poly.pdbx_strand_id
1 'polypeptide(L)'
;MTNPWEEKVCKMAQTSLLQGKQFYCREWVFHKLQHCLQEKWSCCSGPATAQSLVGNAGNNASAISGKGASWGVLLVGGPGSGKTALCTELLWPSSPASLQRGLHRQALAFHFCKAQDSDTLCVGGFIRGLVAQICQSGLLQGYEDKLRDPAVQSLLEPGECERNPAEAFKRCVLLPLLGMKPPPQSLYLLVDSVDEGCNVVEGEQTSPSLSGTVAELLAGHHEFFPPWLLLLCSARKQSRAVTKMFSGSSCMRQKALWLEEPLSCQMEARCLRACC
;
A
#
# COMPACT_ATOMS: atom_id res chain seq x y z
N MET A 1 7.79 21.78 -17.12
CA MET A 1 8.65 21.00 -18.04
C MET A 1 8.96 19.72 -17.29
N THR A 2 8.22 18.65 -17.56
CA THR A 2 8.50 17.33 -16.99
C THR A 2 9.84 16.84 -17.50
N ASN A 3 10.68 16.30 -16.63
CA ASN A 3 11.99 15.83 -17.04
C ASN A 3 11.79 14.60 -17.95
N PRO A 4 12.50 14.47 -19.09
CA PRO A 4 12.35 13.31 -19.99
C PRO A 4 12.56 11.94 -19.31
N TRP A 5 13.26 11.93 -18.17
CA TRP A 5 13.45 10.76 -17.32
C TRP A 5 12.21 10.41 -16.48
N GLU A 6 11.47 11.39 -15.98
CA GLU A 6 10.19 11.18 -15.27
C GLU A 6 9.15 10.53 -16.19
N GLU A 7 9.16 10.91 -17.48
CA GLU A 7 8.26 10.36 -18.48
C GLU A 7 8.59 8.90 -18.80
N LYS A 8 9.88 8.53 -18.90
CA LYS A 8 10.33 7.14 -19.07
C LYS A 8 10.07 6.28 -17.83
N VAL A 9 10.31 6.81 -16.63
CA VAL A 9 10.05 6.10 -15.35
C VAL A 9 8.56 5.82 -15.17
N CYS A 10 7.68 6.77 -15.51
CA CYS A 10 6.23 6.54 -15.53
C CYS A 10 5.81 5.54 -16.62
N LYS A 11 6.45 5.51 -17.78
CA LYS A 11 6.03 4.63 -18.90
C LYS A 11 6.45 3.16 -18.75
N MET A 12 7.59 2.88 -18.12
CA MET A 12 8.16 1.51 -18.13
C MET A 12 7.67 0.63 -16.97
N ALA A 13 7.37 1.20 -15.79
CA ALA A 13 7.03 0.39 -14.61
C ALA A 13 5.53 0.10 -14.40
N GLN A 14 4.62 0.65 -15.20
CA GLN A 14 3.29 1.02 -14.67
C GLN A 14 2.08 0.59 -15.49
N THR A 15 2.17 -0.47 -16.30
CA THR A 15 0.95 -1.07 -16.88
C THR A 15 0.95 -2.58 -16.71
N SER A 16 -0.24 -3.09 -16.38
CA SER A 16 -0.51 -4.52 -16.32
C SER A 16 -0.88 -5.00 -17.72
N LEU A 17 -0.32 -6.15 -18.13
CA LEU A 17 -0.68 -6.81 -19.38
C LEU A 17 -2.17 -7.24 -19.43
N LEU A 18 -2.84 -7.20 -18.28
CA LEU A 18 -4.24 -7.55 -18.13
C LEU A 18 -5.19 -6.36 -18.29
N GLN A 19 -4.67 -5.15 -18.58
CA GLN A 19 -5.52 -3.98 -18.76
C GLN A 19 -6.52 -4.20 -19.91
N GLY A 20 -7.79 -3.89 -19.65
CA GLY A 20 -8.89 -4.10 -20.61
C GLY A 20 -9.35 -5.55 -20.75
N LYS A 21 -8.75 -6.51 -20.03
CA LYS A 21 -9.26 -7.89 -19.95
C LYS A 21 -10.41 -7.94 -18.95
N GLN A 22 -11.39 -8.80 -19.23
CA GLN A 22 -12.52 -9.00 -18.34
C GLN A 22 -12.09 -9.70 -17.05
N PHE A 23 -12.67 -9.25 -15.94
CA PHE A 23 -12.44 -9.79 -14.60
C PHE A 23 -13.72 -10.39 -14.04
N TYR A 24 -13.64 -11.59 -13.46
CA TYR A 24 -14.79 -12.35 -12.98
C TYR A 24 -14.52 -13.06 -11.63
N CYS A 25 -15.61 -13.48 -10.98
CA CYS A 25 -15.67 -14.42 -9.85
C CYS A 25 -15.09 -13.94 -8.51
N ARG A 26 -14.42 -12.79 -8.48
CA ARG A 26 -13.71 -12.26 -7.30
C ARG A 26 -14.13 -10.81 -6.98
N GLU A 27 -15.28 -10.37 -7.49
CA GLU A 27 -15.82 -9.02 -7.34
C GLU A 27 -16.21 -8.70 -5.89
N TRP A 28 -16.46 -9.73 -5.06
CA TRP A 28 -16.69 -9.58 -3.63
C TRP A 28 -15.53 -8.90 -2.90
N VAL A 29 -14.30 -9.01 -3.43
CA VAL A 29 -13.11 -8.37 -2.86
C VAL A 29 -13.25 -6.85 -2.90
N PHE A 30 -13.81 -6.29 -3.99
CA PHE A 30 -14.06 -4.85 -4.10
C PHE A 30 -14.99 -4.34 -3.00
N HIS A 31 -16.00 -5.12 -2.62
CA HIS A 31 -16.88 -4.78 -1.51
C HIS A 31 -16.12 -4.74 -0.18
N LYS A 32 -15.21 -5.68 0.06
CA LYS A 32 -14.37 -5.66 1.27
C LYS A 32 -13.38 -4.50 1.27
N LEU A 33 -12.77 -4.18 0.13
CA LEU A 33 -11.86 -3.03 0.01
C LEU A 33 -12.58 -1.70 0.23
N GLN A 34 -13.77 -1.53 -0.36
CA GLN A 34 -14.61 -0.36 -0.13
C GLN A 34 -14.94 -0.18 1.35
N HIS A 35 -15.30 -1.26 2.04
CA HIS A 35 -15.54 -1.22 3.49
C HIS A 35 -14.29 -0.81 4.27
N CYS A 36 -13.10 -1.34 3.92
CA CYS A 36 -11.85 -0.98 4.59
C CYS A 36 -11.52 0.51 4.39
N LEU A 37 -11.75 1.05 3.19
CA LEU A 37 -11.53 2.47 2.88
C LEU A 37 -12.52 3.36 3.64
N GLN A 38 -13.78 2.94 3.78
CA GLN A 38 -14.79 3.64 4.57
C GLN A 38 -14.48 3.61 6.07
N GLU A 39 -14.10 2.46 6.63
CA GLU A 39 -13.69 2.34 8.03
C GLU A 39 -12.48 3.24 8.33
N LYS A 40 -11.48 3.23 7.44
CA LYS A 40 -10.30 4.08 7.55
C LYS A 40 -10.66 5.57 7.50
N TRP A 41 -11.62 5.94 6.66
CA TRP A 41 -12.12 7.30 6.56
C TRP A 41 -12.79 7.75 7.86
N SER A 42 -13.69 6.93 8.40
CA SER A 42 -14.44 7.24 9.62
C SER A 42 -13.54 7.45 10.84
N CYS A 43 -12.42 6.73 10.95
CA CYS A 43 -11.45 6.94 12.03
C CYS A 43 -10.69 8.26 11.94
N CYS A 44 -10.53 8.82 10.74
CA CYS A 44 -9.79 10.06 10.50
C CYS A 44 -10.66 11.32 10.47
N SER A 45 -11.98 11.15 10.27
CA SER A 45 -12.95 12.24 10.11
C SER A 45 -13.78 12.53 11.37
N GLY A 46 -13.55 11.79 12.47
CA GLY A 46 -14.12 12.14 13.77
C GLY A 46 -13.55 13.48 14.29
N PRO A 47 -14.32 14.25 15.08
CA PRO A 47 -13.83 15.49 15.65
C PRO A 47 -12.59 15.17 16.50
N ALA A 48 -11.46 15.78 16.15
CA ALA A 48 -10.27 15.79 16.98
C ALA A 48 -10.59 16.57 18.26
N THR A 49 -11.23 15.91 19.24
CA THR A 49 -11.23 16.42 20.61
C THR A 49 -9.79 16.27 21.07
N ALA A 50 -9.10 17.40 21.19
CA ALA A 50 -7.80 17.48 21.82
C ALA A 50 -7.90 16.82 23.20
N GLN A 51 -7.46 15.57 23.33
CA GLN A 51 -7.19 14.97 24.62
C GLN A 51 -5.90 15.60 25.14
N SER A 52 -6.14 16.70 25.86
CA SER A 52 -5.24 17.37 26.78
C SER A 52 -4.42 16.36 27.59
N LEU A 53 -3.10 16.42 27.42
CA LEU A 53 -2.13 15.84 28.35
C LEU A 53 -2.16 16.66 29.65
N VAL A 54 -3.10 16.38 30.54
CA VAL A 54 -3.04 16.80 31.95
C VAL A 54 -3.19 15.55 32.81
N GLY A 55 -2.17 15.29 33.62
CA GLY A 55 -1.89 13.99 34.22
C GLY A 55 -2.78 13.56 35.38
N ASN A 56 -2.60 12.29 35.76
CA ASN A 56 -2.49 11.89 37.16
C ASN A 56 -1.78 10.53 37.26
N ALA A 57 -0.75 10.49 38.10
CA ALA A 57 -0.07 9.27 38.51
C ALA A 57 -1.02 8.43 39.39
N GLY A 58 -1.16 7.14 39.07
CA GLY A 58 -1.97 6.20 39.84
C GLY A 58 -2.01 4.84 39.17
N ASN A 59 -1.28 3.88 39.75
CA ASN A 59 -1.09 2.52 39.26
C ASN A 59 -2.42 1.79 39.05
N ASN A 60 -2.61 1.24 37.84
CA ASN A 60 -3.22 -0.07 37.53
C ASN A 60 -3.23 -0.25 36.00
N ALA A 61 -2.40 -1.16 35.49
CA ALA A 61 -2.24 -1.44 34.07
C ALA A 61 -3.44 -2.23 33.49
N SER A 62 -4.57 -1.54 33.31
CA SER A 62 -5.63 -1.97 32.41
C SER A 62 -5.36 -1.36 31.04
N ALA A 63 -4.84 -2.15 30.12
CA ALA A 63 -4.60 -1.76 28.73
C ALA A 63 -5.89 -1.23 28.09
N ILE A 64 -5.95 0.08 27.89
CA ILE A 64 -7.00 0.74 27.11
C ILE A 64 -6.82 0.29 25.67
N SER A 65 -7.62 -0.71 25.26
CA SER A 65 -7.68 -1.21 23.89
C SER A 65 -8.35 -0.17 22.99
N GLY A 66 -7.57 0.84 22.57
CA GLY A 66 -7.93 1.70 21.45
C GLY A 66 -8.08 0.86 20.17
N LYS A 67 -9.24 0.95 19.52
CA LYS A 67 -9.56 0.24 18.27
C LYS A 67 -8.82 0.92 17.09
N GLY A 68 -7.48 0.86 17.07
CA GLY A 68 -6.65 1.40 16.00
C GLY A 68 -7.01 0.80 14.63
N ALA A 69 -7.19 1.65 13.63
CA ALA A 69 -7.54 1.27 12.26
C ALA A 69 -6.38 0.55 11.55
N SER A 70 -6.72 -0.41 10.68
CA SER A 70 -5.75 -1.15 9.86
C SER A 70 -5.04 -0.20 8.89
N TRP A 71 -3.71 -0.17 8.89
CA TRP A 71 -2.93 0.69 7.98
C TRP A 71 -2.82 0.09 6.57
N GLY A 72 -3.13 -1.21 6.39
CA GLY A 72 -3.15 -1.83 5.06
C GLY A 72 -4.02 -3.08 4.90
N VAL A 73 -4.03 -3.63 3.69
CA VAL A 73 -4.63 -4.91 3.28
C VAL A 73 -3.59 -5.70 2.48
N LEU A 74 -3.45 -7.00 2.75
CA LEU A 74 -2.59 -7.89 1.98
C LEU A 74 -3.44 -8.95 1.27
N LEU A 75 -3.38 -8.99 -0.05
CA LEU A 75 -4.02 -9.99 -0.90
C LEU A 75 -3.09 -11.19 -1.05
N VAL A 76 -3.49 -12.35 -0.53
CA VAL A 76 -2.67 -13.57 -0.58
C VAL A 76 -3.39 -14.68 -1.35
N GLY A 77 -2.67 -15.36 -2.23
CA GLY A 77 -3.19 -16.50 -3.01
C GLY A 77 -2.11 -17.22 -3.81
N GLY A 78 -2.40 -18.43 -4.30
CA GLY A 78 -1.48 -19.19 -5.15
C GLY A 78 -1.21 -18.51 -6.51
N PRO A 79 -0.23 -19.00 -7.29
CA PRO A 79 -0.08 -18.63 -8.69
C PRO A 79 -1.39 -18.86 -9.46
N GLY A 80 -1.75 -17.96 -10.39
CA GLY A 80 -3.00 -18.08 -11.15
C GLY A 80 -4.29 -17.71 -10.38
N SER A 81 -4.22 -17.35 -9.10
CA SER A 81 -5.40 -16.98 -8.30
C SER A 81 -6.06 -15.65 -8.70
N GLY A 82 -5.52 -14.95 -9.71
CA GLY A 82 -6.06 -13.69 -10.21
C GLY A 82 -5.72 -12.44 -9.39
N LYS A 83 -4.67 -12.45 -8.54
CA LYS A 83 -4.22 -11.27 -7.76
C LYS A 83 -3.94 -10.05 -8.64
N THR A 84 -3.04 -10.19 -9.61
CA THR A 84 -2.69 -9.12 -10.55
C THR A 84 -3.90 -8.68 -11.38
N ALA A 85 -4.80 -9.62 -11.75
CA ALA A 85 -6.04 -9.29 -12.46
C ALA A 85 -6.97 -8.42 -11.60
N LEU A 86 -7.13 -8.76 -10.31
CA LEU A 86 -7.91 -7.98 -9.34
C LEU A 86 -7.31 -6.57 -9.15
N CYS A 87 -5.99 -6.48 -8.99
CA CYS A 87 -5.26 -5.21 -8.88
C CYS A 87 -5.45 -4.35 -10.15
N THR A 88 -5.42 -4.98 -11.31
CA THR A 88 -5.62 -4.31 -12.62
C THR A 88 -7.04 -3.78 -12.75
N GLU A 89 -8.06 -4.60 -12.44
CA GLU A 89 -9.47 -4.20 -12.48
C GLU A 89 -9.77 -3.10 -11.44
N LEU A 90 -9.05 -3.07 -10.32
CA LEU A 90 -9.19 -2.01 -9.30
C LEU A 90 -8.74 -0.64 -9.83
N LEU A 91 -7.62 -0.60 -10.56
CA LEU A 91 -7.05 0.63 -11.14
C LEU A 91 -7.75 1.05 -12.44
N TRP A 92 -8.03 0.09 -13.31
CA TRP A 92 -8.61 0.29 -14.63
C TRP A 92 -9.81 -0.63 -14.83
N PRO A 93 -10.96 -0.29 -14.24
CA PRO A 93 -12.14 -1.15 -14.26
C PRO A 93 -12.63 -1.37 -15.68
N SER A 94 -12.76 -2.64 -16.07
CA SER A 94 -13.32 -3.06 -17.36
C SER A 94 -14.83 -3.29 -17.28
N SER A 95 -15.36 -3.59 -16.08
CA SER A 95 -16.78 -3.88 -15.88
C SER A 95 -17.59 -2.66 -15.38
N PRO A 96 -18.87 -2.51 -15.80
CA PRO A 96 -19.73 -1.45 -15.30
C PRO A 96 -19.87 -1.47 -13.77
N ALA A 97 -19.95 -2.67 -13.17
CA ALA A 97 -20.09 -2.82 -11.73
C ALA A 97 -18.87 -2.26 -10.96
N SER A 98 -17.64 -2.51 -11.42
CA SER A 98 -16.42 -1.95 -10.81
C SER A 98 -16.32 -0.45 -11.03
N LEU A 99 -16.72 0.04 -12.20
CA LEU A 99 -16.74 1.46 -12.52
C LEU A 99 -17.69 2.24 -11.59
N GLN A 100 -18.90 1.72 -11.36
CA GLN A 100 -19.90 2.31 -10.47
C GLN A 100 -19.45 2.39 -9.02
N ARG A 101 -18.58 1.47 -8.55
CA ARG A 101 -18.02 1.54 -7.19
C ARG A 101 -17.03 2.69 -6.99
N GLY A 102 -16.47 3.24 -8.07
CA GLY A 102 -15.58 4.41 -8.02
C GLY A 102 -14.21 4.18 -7.36
N LEU A 103 -13.83 2.95 -7.00
CA LEU A 103 -12.57 2.67 -6.30
C LEU A 103 -11.31 3.09 -7.10
N HIS A 104 -11.36 3.04 -8.42
CA HIS A 104 -10.28 3.54 -9.28
C HIS A 104 -9.92 5.02 -9.03
N ARG A 105 -10.89 5.83 -8.56
CA ARG A 105 -10.68 7.27 -8.26
C ARG A 105 -9.99 7.52 -6.92
N GLN A 106 -9.83 6.48 -6.11
CA GLN A 106 -9.16 6.54 -4.81
C GLN A 106 -7.71 6.02 -4.88
N ALA A 107 -7.25 5.60 -6.06
CA ALA A 107 -5.86 5.21 -6.29
C ALA A 107 -4.96 6.45 -6.26
N LEU A 108 -4.12 6.55 -5.23
CA LEU A 108 -3.12 7.63 -5.14
C LEU A 108 -1.90 7.33 -6.02
N ALA A 109 -1.40 6.10 -5.93
CA ALA A 109 -0.32 5.59 -6.73
C ALA A 109 -0.37 4.06 -6.74
N PHE A 110 0.35 3.44 -7.67
CA PHE A 110 0.43 2.00 -7.80
C PHE A 110 1.78 1.54 -8.35
N HIS A 111 2.13 0.28 -8.10
CA HIS A 111 3.36 -0.33 -8.62
C HIS A 111 3.17 -1.82 -8.84
N PHE A 112 3.70 -2.36 -9.94
CA PHE A 112 3.67 -3.78 -10.25
C PHE A 112 5.10 -4.34 -10.23
N CYS A 113 5.43 -5.11 -9.20
CA CYS A 113 6.70 -5.84 -9.17
C CYS A 113 6.63 -7.01 -10.15
N LYS A 114 7.61 -7.11 -11.06
CA LYS A 114 7.71 -8.19 -12.05
C LYS A 114 9.07 -8.86 -11.92
N ALA A 115 9.10 -10.17 -11.63
CA ALA A 115 10.37 -10.90 -11.45
C ALA A 115 11.32 -10.85 -12.66
N GLN A 116 10.79 -10.68 -13.87
CA GLN A 116 11.58 -10.62 -15.10
C GLN A 116 12.01 -9.20 -15.48
N ASP A 117 11.72 -8.20 -14.64
CA ASP A 117 11.99 -6.79 -14.92
C ASP A 117 12.66 -6.15 -13.69
N SER A 118 13.99 -6.07 -13.72
CA SER A 118 14.81 -5.52 -12.64
C SER A 118 14.46 -4.07 -12.30
N ASP A 119 13.97 -3.29 -13.26
CA ASP A 119 13.64 -1.89 -13.02
C ASP A 119 12.42 -1.78 -12.10
N THR A 120 11.47 -2.71 -12.19
CA THR A 120 10.33 -2.78 -11.28
C THR A 120 10.68 -3.29 -9.88
N LEU A 121 11.83 -3.94 -9.70
CA LEU A 121 12.31 -4.41 -8.41
C LEU A 121 13.26 -3.41 -7.74
N CYS A 122 13.77 -2.44 -8.49
CA CYS A 122 14.63 -1.37 -7.97
C CYS A 122 13.85 -0.48 -7.00
N VAL A 123 14.30 -0.45 -5.74
CA VAL A 123 13.65 0.35 -4.69
C VAL A 123 13.72 1.85 -4.96
N GLY A 124 14.84 2.36 -5.47
CA GLY A 124 14.95 3.75 -5.88
C GLY A 124 13.99 4.10 -7.02
N GLY A 125 13.87 3.21 -8.01
CA GLY A 125 12.89 3.31 -9.09
C GLY A 125 11.45 3.34 -8.59
N PHE A 126 11.12 2.46 -7.64
CA PHE A 126 9.83 2.44 -6.96
C PHE A 126 9.51 3.77 -6.28
N ILE A 127 10.43 4.30 -5.45
CA ILE A 127 10.23 5.57 -4.72
C ILE A 127 10.00 6.73 -5.70
N ARG A 128 10.86 6.87 -6.72
CA ARG A 128 10.70 7.91 -7.75
C ARG A 128 9.39 7.75 -8.51
N GLY A 129 9.00 6.52 -8.83
CA GLY A 129 7.72 6.20 -9.48
C GLY A 129 6.51 6.62 -8.65
N LEU A 130 6.55 6.41 -7.33
CA LEU A 130 5.49 6.88 -6.42
C LEU A 130 5.40 8.39 -6.40
N VAL A 131 6.54 9.08 -6.24
CA VAL A 131 6.57 10.55 -6.20
C VAL A 131 5.99 11.13 -7.49
N ALA A 132 6.42 10.63 -8.64
CA ALA A 132 5.92 11.08 -9.94
C ALA A 132 4.39 10.88 -10.05
N GLN A 133 3.87 9.72 -9.66
CA GLN A 133 2.43 9.44 -9.68
C GLN A 133 1.65 10.34 -8.73
N ILE A 134 2.14 10.57 -7.51
CA ILE A 134 1.45 11.41 -6.53
C ILE A 134 1.35 12.85 -7.03
N CYS A 135 2.45 13.41 -7.57
CA CYS A 135 2.45 14.74 -8.19
C CYS A 135 1.44 14.83 -9.34
N GLN A 136 1.39 13.81 -10.20
CA GLN A 136 0.50 13.77 -11.36
C GLN A 136 -0.96 13.43 -11.02
N SER A 137 -1.24 12.88 -9.83
CA SER A 137 -2.56 12.37 -9.47
C SER A 137 -3.64 13.46 -9.37
N GLY A 138 -3.24 14.69 -9.03
CA GLY A 138 -4.17 15.79 -8.71
C GLY A 138 -4.99 15.58 -7.43
N LEU A 139 -4.83 14.45 -6.73
CA LEU A 139 -5.61 14.08 -5.54
C LEU A 139 -5.11 14.78 -4.27
N LEU A 140 -3.84 15.20 -4.25
CA LEU A 140 -3.18 15.82 -3.10
C LEU A 140 -2.57 17.18 -3.47
N GLN A 141 -3.39 18.22 -3.41
CA GLN A 141 -2.97 19.59 -3.71
C GLN A 141 -1.91 20.09 -2.72
N GLY A 142 -0.78 20.57 -3.24
CA GLY A 142 0.35 21.06 -2.44
C GLY A 142 1.41 20.00 -2.08
N TYR A 143 1.27 18.76 -2.56
CA TYR A 143 2.30 17.74 -2.36
C TYR A 143 3.63 18.14 -3.01
N GLU A 144 3.59 18.68 -4.23
CA GLU A 144 4.78 19.16 -4.95
C GLU A 144 5.53 20.25 -4.19
N ASP A 145 4.83 21.13 -3.49
CA ASP A 145 5.45 22.20 -2.69
C ASP A 145 6.30 21.63 -1.55
N LYS A 146 5.93 20.48 -0.99
CA LYS A 146 6.72 19.77 0.04
C LYS A 146 8.03 19.20 -0.51
N LEU A 147 8.15 19.07 -1.83
CA LEU A 147 9.33 18.53 -2.53
C LEU A 147 10.20 19.62 -3.15
N ARG A 148 9.92 20.90 -2.91
CA ARG A 148 10.72 22.02 -3.46
C ARG A 148 12.08 22.23 -2.77
N ASP A 149 12.28 21.65 -1.59
CA ASP A 149 13.56 21.72 -0.90
C ASP A 149 14.66 21.02 -1.74
N PRO A 150 15.75 21.72 -2.13
CA PRO A 150 16.84 21.11 -2.88
C PRO A 150 17.45 19.87 -2.22
N ALA A 151 17.45 19.80 -0.89
CA ALA A 151 17.95 18.63 -0.16
C ALA A 151 17.02 17.42 -0.26
N VAL A 152 15.73 17.63 -0.52
CA VAL A 152 14.76 16.56 -0.79
C VAL A 152 14.82 16.13 -2.25
N GLN A 153 15.04 17.07 -3.17
CA GLN A 153 15.21 16.77 -4.60
C GLN A 153 16.47 15.96 -4.87
N SER A 154 17.57 16.25 -4.19
CA SER A 154 18.82 15.49 -4.34
C SER A 154 18.67 14.01 -3.95
N LEU A 155 17.77 13.68 -3.03
CA LEU A 155 17.45 12.28 -2.66
C LEU A 155 16.68 11.53 -3.73
N LEU A 156 16.06 12.24 -4.68
CA LEU A 156 15.36 11.66 -5.83
C LEU A 156 16.26 11.51 -7.05
N GLU A 157 17.49 12.01 -7.01
CA GLU A 157 18.44 11.79 -8.10
C GLU A 157 18.79 10.30 -8.23
N PRO A 158 18.92 9.79 -9.47
CA PRO A 158 19.42 8.43 -9.70
C PRO A 158 20.80 8.24 -9.05
N GLY A 159 20.97 7.14 -8.32
CA GLY A 159 22.17 6.81 -7.55
C GLY A 159 22.05 7.19 -6.08
N GLU A 160 21.63 8.42 -5.75
CA GLU A 160 21.46 8.84 -4.34
C GLU A 160 20.24 8.18 -3.69
N CYS A 161 19.15 8.05 -4.44
CA CYS A 161 17.96 7.32 -3.99
C CYS A 161 18.29 5.86 -3.67
N GLU A 162 19.10 5.21 -4.52
CA GLU A 162 19.57 3.83 -4.36
C GLU A 162 20.56 3.69 -3.20
N ARG A 163 21.35 4.73 -2.92
CA ARG A 163 22.29 4.75 -1.80
C ARG A 163 21.59 4.84 -0.44
N ASN A 164 20.50 5.59 -0.36
CA ASN A 164 19.76 5.83 0.89
C ASN A 164 18.23 5.67 0.71
N PRO A 165 17.72 4.48 0.34
CA PRO A 165 16.32 4.31 -0.04
C PRO A 165 15.35 4.55 1.12
N ALA A 166 15.72 4.18 2.35
CA ALA A 166 14.91 4.43 3.53
C ALA A 166 14.70 5.93 3.80
N GLU A 167 15.76 6.73 3.65
CA GLU A 167 15.67 8.17 3.89
C GLU A 167 14.98 8.90 2.73
N ALA A 168 15.25 8.50 1.49
CA ALA A 168 14.50 8.97 0.32
C ALA A 168 13.00 8.67 0.47
N PHE A 169 12.63 7.45 0.88
CA PHE A 169 11.22 7.10 1.08
C PHE A 169 10.56 7.93 2.19
N LYS A 170 11.27 8.13 3.32
CA LYS A 170 10.77 8.99 4.41
C LYS A 170 10.58 10.44 3.96
N ARG A 171 11.62 11.08 3.42
CA ARG A 171 11.59 12.52 3.10
C ARG A 171 10.83 12.87 1.85
N CYS A 172 10.80 11.99 0.87
CA CYS A 172 10.18 12.27 -0.41
C CYS A 172 8.75 11.71 -0.53
N VAL A 173 8.35 10.76 0.32
CA VAL A 173 7.00 10.15 0.28
C VAL A 173 6.29 10.29 1.63
N LEU A 174 6.77 9.64 2.69
CA LEU A 174 5.99 9.49 3.92
C LEU A 174 5.78 10.81 4.69
N LEU A 175 6.85 11.57 4.95
CA LEU A 175 6.78 12.83 5.68
C LEU A 175 5.98 13.89 4.90
N PRO A 176 6.16 14.06 3.57
CA PRO A 176 5.27 14.90 2.77
C PRO A 176 3.81 14.50 2.92
N LEU A 177 3.47 13.21 2.79
CA LEU A 177 2.10 12.71 2.92
C LEU A 177 1.52 12.93 4.33
N LEU A 178 2.30 12.72 5.38
CA LEU A 178 1.88 13.00 6.76
C LEU A 178 1.61 14.48 7.00
N GLY A 179 2.36 15.37 6.33
CA GLY A 179 2.18 16.80 6.37
C GLY A 179 1.02 17.34 5.53
N MET A 180 0.29 16.48 4.80
CA MET A 180 -0.87 16.88 4.02
C MET A 180 -2.13 16.96 4.87
N LYS A 181 -3.02 17.90 4.53
CA LYS A 181 -4.39 17.86 5.02
C LYS A 181 -5.06 16.57 4.52
N PRO A 182 -5.78 15.83 5.39
CA PRO A 182 -6.51 14.65 4.94
C PRO A 182 -7.46 14.99 3.77
N PRO A 183 -7.42 14.23 2.66
CA PRO A 183 -8.36 14.39 1.53
C PRO A 183 -9.80 14.12 1.99
N PRO A 184 -10.86 14.48 1.25
CA PRO A 184 -12.26 14.27 1.66
C PRO A 184 -12.73 12.80 1.61
N GLN A 185 -11.84 11.88 1.26
CA GLN A 185 -12.07 10.44 1.20
C GLN A 185 -10.74 9.72 1.45
N SER A 186 -10.78 8.49 1.95
CA SER A 186 -9.58 7.65 2.02
C SER A 186 -9.03 7.38 0.63
N LEU A 187 -7.70 7.32 0.53
CA LEU A 187 -6.99 6.93 -0.68
C LEU A 187 -6.25 5.60 -0.44
N TYR A 188 -5.74 4.98 -1.50
CA TYR A 188 -4.85 3.83 -1.37
C TYR A 188 -3.60 3.90 -2.24
N LEU A 189 -2.55 3.25 -1.76
CA LEU A 189 -1.33 2.93 -2.50
C LEU A 189 -1.35 1.43 -2.80
N LEU A 190 -1.31 1.05 -4.09
CA LEU A 190 -1.32 -0.35 -4.51
C LEU A 190 0.10 -0.85 -4.85
N VAL A 191 0.52 -1.98 -4.28
CA VAL A 191 1.76 -2.65 -4.71
C VAL A 191 1.49 -4.12 -5.01
N ASP A 192 1.47 -4.48 -6.30
CA ASP A 192 1.24 -5.85 -6.74
C ASP A 192 2.54 -6.67 -6.69
N SER A 193 2.41 -7.91 -6.22
CA SER A 193 3.45 -8.95 -6.23
C SER A 193 4.72 -8.54 -5.48
N VAL A 194 4.57 -7.99 -4.26
CA VAL A 194 5.69 -7.51 -3.43
C VAL A 194 6.71 -8.60 -3.10
N ASP A 195 6.35 -9.88 -3.26
CA ASP A 195 7.22 -11.02 -3.02
C ASP A 195 8.18 -11.36 -4.16
N GLU A 196 8.02 -10.80 -5.37
CA GLU A 196 8.91 -11.12 -6.51
C GLU A 196 10.38 -10.68 -6.28
N GLY A 197 10.60 -9.66 -5.45
CA GLY A 197 11.94 -9.22 -5.04
C GLY A 197 12.53 -9.99 -3.85
N CYS A 198 11.73 -10.85 -3.20
CA CYS A 198 12.09 -11.53 -1.96
C CYS A 198 12.57 -12.97 -2.19
N ASN A 199 13.26 -13.28 -3.30
CA ASN A 199 13.73 -14.63 -3.61
C ASN A 199 14.69 -15.14 -2.51
N VAL A 200 14.12 -15.81 -1.50
CA VAL A 200 14.87 -16.57 -0.52
C VAL A 200 15.24 -17.88 -1.20
N VAL A 201 16.48 -17.97 -1.69
CA VAL A 201 17.09 -19.29 -1.91
C VAL A 201 17.25 -19.90 -0.53
N GLU A 202 16.50 -20.96 -0.24
CA GLU A 202 16.69 -21.78 0.95
C GLU A 202 18.13 -22.34 0.93
N GLY A 203 19.06 -21.68 1.62
CA GLY A 203 20.43 -22.20 1.76
C GLY A 203 21.52 -21.17 2.02
N GLU A 204 21.32 -19.90 1.67
CA GLU A 204 22.38 -18.89 1.85
C GLU A 204 21.83 -17.66 2.57
N GLN A 205 22.19 -17.53 3.86
CA GLN A 205 22.21 -16.25 4.53
C GLN A 205 23.31 -15.39 3.89
N THR A 206 23.12 -14.98 2.64
CA THR A 206 23.92 -13.89 2.10
C THR A 206 23.46 -12.63 2.83
N SER A 207 24.43 -12.03 3.52
CA SER A 207 24.42 -10.69 4.11
C SER A 207 23.29 -9.76 3.61
N PRO A 208 22.64 -8.98 4.50
CA PRO A 208 21.64 -8.00 4.08
C PRO A 208 22.27 -7.11 3.00
N SER A 209 21.81 -7.26 1.76
CA SER A 209 22.23 -6.40 0.68
C SER A 209 21.90 -4.97 1.11
N LEU A 210 22.84 -4.05 0.92
CA LEU A 210 22.69 -2.64 1.32
C LEU A 210 21.43 -1.97 0.74
N SER A 211 20.88 -2.55 -0.33
CA SER A 211 19.57 -2.28 -0.92
C SER A 211 18.56 -3.35 -0.49
N GLY A 212 17.71 -3.02 0.49
CA GLY A 212 16.57 -3.87 0.87
C GLY A 212 15.55 -4.02 -0.26
N THR A 213 14.55 -4.90 -0.08
CA THR A 213 13.46 -5.10 -1.06
C THR A 213 12.33 -4.07 -0.92
N VAL A 214 11.45 -3.95 -1.92
CA VAL A 214 10.22 -3.13 -1.81
C VAL A 214 9.37 -3.57 -0.62
N ALA A 215 9.26 -4.87 -0.38
CA ALA A 215 8.53 -5.42 0.77
C ALA A 215 9.14 -4.99 2.11
N GLU A 216 10.46 -5.07 2.25
CA GLU A 216 11.19 -4.64 3.46
C GLU A 216 11.07 -3.14 3.68
N LEU A 217 11.17 -2.33 2.62
CA LEU A 217 10.99 -0.88 2.72
C LEU A 217 9.60 -0.54 3.27
N LEU A 218 8.56 -1.15 2.71
CA LEU A 218 7.17 -0.92 3.14
C LEU A 218 6.93 -1.41 4.57
N ALA A 219 7.39 -2.62 4.90
CA ALA A 219 7.23 -3.20 6.24
C ALA A 219 8.01 -2.40 7.30
N GLY A 220 9.20 -1.88 6.97
CA GLY A 220 10.03 -1.10 7.88
C GLY A 220 9.52 0.32 8.18
N HIS A 221 8.57 0.83 7.37
CA HIS A 221 8.11 2.23 7.48
C HIS A 221 6.59 2.38 7.56
N HIS A 222 5.85 1.28 7.75
CA HIS A 222 4.38 1.28 7.78
C HIS A 222 3.78 2.23 8.82
N GLU A 223 4.47 2.50 9.94
CA GLU A 223 4.03 3.41 11.01
C GLU A 223 3.92 4.88 10.57
N PHE A 224 4.64 5.26 9.50
CA PHE A 224 4.63 6.62 8.97
C PHE A 224 3.60 6.82 7.85
N PHE A 225 2.77 5.82 7.54
CA PHE A 225 1.68 6.02 6.60
C PHE A 225 0.56 6.86 7.23
N PRO A 226 0.05 7.88 6.53
CA PRO A 226 -1.04 8.69 7.05
C PRO A 226 -2.28 7.83 7.38
N PRO A 227 -3.04 8.20 8.43
CA PRO A 227 -4.19 7.42 8.85
C PRO A 227 -5.30 7.38 7.79
N TRP A 228 -5.30 8.28 6.81
CA TRP A 228 -6.24 8.29 5.67
C TRP A 228 -5.79 7.47 4.45
N LEU A 229 -4.54 6.98 4.40
CA LEU A 229 -3.96 6.27 3.25
C LEU A 229 -3.88 4.76 3.48
N LEU A 230 -4.60 3.94 2.72
CA LEU A 230 -4.57 2.49 2.83
C LEU A 230 -3.44 1.88 1.97
N LEU A 231 -2.55 1.08 2.57
CA LEU A 231 -1.58 0.30 1.80
C LEU A 231 -2.20 -1.02 1.34
N LEU A 232 -2.37 -1.23 0.04
CA LEU A 232 -2.89 -2.45 -0.56
C LEU A 232 -1.78 -3.22 -1.27
N CYS A 233 -1.32 -4.32 -0.68
CA CYS A 233 -0.28 -5.16 -1.27
C CYS A 233 -0.87 -6.47 -1.80
N SER A 234 -0.23 -7.08 -2.79
CA SER A 234 -0.50 -8.47 -3.20
C SER A 234 0.76 -9.33 -3.09
N ALA A 235 0.61 -10.57 -2.65
CA ALA A 235 1.72 -11.51 -2.54
C ALA A 235 1.30 -12.97 -2.80
N ARG A 236 2.27 -13.81 -3.18
CA ARG A 236 2.03 -15.26 -3.30
C ARG A 236 1.98 -15.93 -1.91
N LYS A 237 1.08 -16.90 -1.75
CA LYS A 237 0.87 -17.65 -0.49
C LYS A 237 2.13 -18.37 0.03
N GLN A 238 2.98 -18.82 -0.87
CA GLN A 238 4.22 -19.52 -0.54
C GLN A 238 5.33 -18.59 -0.03
N SER A 239 5.19 -17.26 -0.20
CA SER A 239 6.19 -16.31 0.31
C SER A 239 6.03 -16.13 1.82
N ARG A 240 6.65 -17.04 2.58
CA ARG A 240 6.63 -17.01 4.06
C ARG A 240 7.29 -15.76 4.61
N ALA A 241 8.35 -15.28 3.97
CA ALA A 241 9.05 -14.06 4.38
C ALA A 241 8.12 -12.84 4.34
N VAL A 242 7.47 -12.59 3.20
CA VAL A 242 6.49 -11.50 3.05
C VAL A 242 5.30 -11.72 3.96
N THR A 243 4.71 -12.91 3.97
CA THR A 243 3.56 -13.18 4.85
C THR A 243 3.93 -12.92 6.31
N LYS A 244 5.14 -13.26 6.77
CA LYS A 244 5.59 -12.99 8.15
C LYS A 244 5.87 -11.51 8.42
N MET A 245 6.51 -10.80 7.49
CA MET A 245 6.69 -9.35 7.58
C MET A 245 5.36 -8.62 7.71
N PHE A 246 4.33 -9.13 7.02
CA PHE A 246 3.01 -8.54 6.95
C PHE A 246 1.97 -9.14 7.94
N SER A 247 2.34 -10.15 8.76
CA SER A 247 1.43 -10.82 9.71
C SER A 247 1.98 -11.06 11.13
N GLY A 248 3.26 -10.75 11.39
CA GLY A 248 3.94 -11.08 12.64
C GLY A 248 3.51 -10.27 13.87
N SER A 249 3.28 -10.96 14.99
CA SER A 249 2.58 -10.57 16.23
C SER A 249 3.05 -9.32 17.00
N SER A 250 4.13 -8.64 16.60
CA SER A 250 4.56 -7.36 17.22
C SER A 250 4.29 -6.16 16.33
N CYS A 251 3.68 -6.40 15.19
CA CYS A 251 3.38 -5.44 14.16
C CYS A 251 1.99 -5.83 13.64
N MET A 252 1.21 -4.89 13.13
CA MET A 252 0.16 -5.18 12.14
C MET A 252 -1.23 -5.59 12.63
N ARG A 253 -2.11 -4.58 12.72
CA ARG A 253 -3.49 -4.72 12.27
C ARG A 253 -3.48 -4.56 10.74
N GLN A 254 -3.14 -5.60 9.99
CA GLN A 254 -3.35 -5.64 8.53
C GLN A 254 -4.42 -6.70 8.25
N LYS A 255 -5.44 -6.37 7.45
CA LYS A 255 -6.46 -7.35 7.08
C LYS A 255 -5.95 -8.20 5.92
N ALA A 256 -5.55 -9.44 6.21
CA ALA A 256 -5.22 -10.40 5.16
C ALA A 256 -6.52 -10.85 4.47
N LEU A 257 -6.57 -10.76 3.15
CA LEU A 257 -7.66 -11.30 2.33
C LEU A 257 -7.12 -12.48 1.52
N TRP A 258 -7.47 -13.69 1.97
CA TRP A 258 -7.14 -14.93 1.30
C TRP A 258 -8.08 -15.12 0.10
N LEU A 259 -7.53 -15.12 -1.11
CA LEU A 259 -8.30 -15.32 -2.35
C LEU A 259 -8.76 -16.78 -2.53
N GLU A 260 -8.27 -17.70 -1.69
CA GLU A 260 -8.55 -19.15 -1.73
C GLU A 260 -9.45 -19.64 -0.59
N GLU A 261 -10.25 -18.79 0.06
CA GLU A 261 -11.18 -19.30 1.07
C GLU A 261 -12.27 -20.18 0.42
N PRO A 262 -12.54 -21.38 0.97
CA PRO A 262 -13.71 -22.17 0.56
C PRO A 262 -14.99 -21.36 0.82
N LEU A 263 -15.99 -21.55 -0.04
CA LEU A 263 -17.29 -20.85 0.00
C LEU A 263 -17.97 -20.91 1.39
N SER A 264 -17.64 -21.87 2.26
CA SER A 264 -18.17 -21.98 3.61
C SER A 264 -17.76 -20.83 4.55
N CYS A 265 -16.51 -20.35 4.50
CA CYS A 265 -16.06 -19.21 5.33
C CYS A 265 -16.66 -17.87 4.88
N GLN A 266 -17.13 -17.76 3.63
CA GLN A 266 -17.82 -16.56 3.16
C GLN A 266 -19.21 -16.40 3.80
N MET A 267 -19.83 -17.50 4.29
CA MET A 267 -21.14 -17.46 4.95
C MET A 267 -21.05 -17.15 6.45
N GLU A 268 -19.99 -17.54 7.16
CA GLU A 268 -19.83 -17.20 8.59
C GLU A 268 -19.74 -15.68 8.83
N ALA A 269 -19.16 -14.92 7.89
CA ALA A 269 -19.15 -13.46 7.95
C ALA A 269 -20.52 -12.80 7.68
N ARG A 270 -21.50 -13.55 7.12
CA ARG A 270 -22.91 -13.14 7.02
C ARG A 270 -23.71 -13.54 8.26
N CYS A 271 -23.44 -14.69 8.87
CA CYS A 271 -24.13 -15.13 10.09
C CYS A 271 -23.85 -14.22 11.31
N LEU A 272 -22.64 -13.70 11.45
CA LEU A 272 -22.30 -12.76 12.55
C LEU A 272 -22.98 -11.38 12.45
N ARG A 273 -23.63 -11.03 11.32
CA ARG A 273 -24.45 -9.80 11.19
C ARG A 273 -25.95 -10.04 11.36
N ALA A 274 -26.39 -11.28 11.58
CA ALA A 274 -27.80 -11.62 11.79
C ALA A 274 -28.14 -11.94 13.25
N CYS A 275 -27.21 -11.71 14.20
CA CYS A 275 -27.42 -11.93 15.64
C CYS A 275 -27.10 -10.71 16.51
N CYS A 276 -27.16 -9.49 15.96
CA CYS A 276 -27.31 -8.26 16.74
C CYS A 276 -28.49 -7.47 16.21
#